data_AF-A0A948V320-F1
#
_entry.id   AF-A0A948V320-F1
#
_cell.length_a   1.000
_cell.length_b   1.000
_cell.length_c   1.000
_cell.angle_alpha   90.00
_cell.angle_beta   90.00
_cell.angle_gamma   90.00
#
_symmetry.space_group_name_H-M   'P 1'
#
loop_
_entity.id
_entity.type
_entity.pdbx_description
1 polymer ?
#
loop_
_entity_poly.entity_id
_entity_poly.type
_entity_poly.pdbx_seq_one_letter_code
_entity_poly.pdbx_strand_id
1 'polypeptide(L)'
;ILPTETVYGLAADAGNAVAVAAIFEAKGRPRFNPLIAHVADAVQAETIAVFDARARALAEAFWPGPLTIVAPVRDRDRVCDLARAGLDSVAVRVPGHARARAVIAAFGRPVVAPSANRSGRPSPTTFADAVEETGAFAGALIDGGDCAVGVESTVVSVLDGRVALLRPGAVTREEIEAVVGPLDRGGEGHRSPGRMALHYAPDAPVRIEAESAREGEILLGFGPGVGDPRWSLSPSGDLREAAANLFRRLREADRERPAGIAVSPIPPTGLGEAINDRLRRAAGYVG
;
A
#
# COMPACT_ATOMS: atom_id res chain seq x y z
N ILE A 1 -7.09 -13.55 5.04
CA ILE A 1 -5.79 -12.85 5.03
C ILE A 1 -4.94 -13.41 3.92
N LEU A 2 -4.50 -12.54 2.99
CA LEU A 2 -3.74 -12.89 1.80
C LEU A 2 -2.36 -12.20 1.86
N PRO A 3 -1.24 -12.93 1.80
CA PRO A 3 0.08 -12.31 1.74
C PRO A 3 0.30 -11.66 0.37
N THR A 4 1.07 -10.57 0.33
CA THR A 4 1.63 -10.02 -0.92
C THR A 4 3.11 -9.67 -0.69
N GLU A 5 3.83 -9.29 -1.74
CA GLU A 5 5.19 -8.77 -1.62
C GLU A 5 5.22 -7.38 -0.94
N THR A 6 4.10 -6.65 -0.97
CA THR A 6 3.96 -5.31 -0.40
C THR A 6 3.56 -5.31 1.07
N VAL A 7 2.30 -5.65 1.34
CA VAL A 7 1.69 -5.74 2.67
C VAL A 7 0.65 -6.85 2.65
N TYR A 8 0.29 -7.41 3.81
CA TYR A 8 -0.82 -8.35 3.91
C TYR A 8 -2.16 -7.68 3.61
N GLY A 9 -3.07 -8.42 2.97
CA GLY A 9 -4.40 -7.93 2.59
C GLY A 9 -5.55 -8.70 3.23
N LEU A 10 -6.64 -7.99 3.57
CA LEU A 10 -7.92 -8.59 3.94
C LEU A 10 -8.74 -8.78 2.65
N ALA A 11 -8.77 -10.01 2.16
CA ALA A 11 -9.24 -10.34 0.82
C ALA A 11 -10.72 -10.77 0.78
N ALA A 12 -11.43 -10.36 -0.28
CA ALA A 12 -12.77 -10.85 -0.62
C ALA A 12 -13.04 -10.79 -2.14
N ASP A 13 -14.10 -11.46 -2.58
CA ASP A 13 -14.59 -11.38 -3.97
C ASP A 13 -14.92 -9.93 -4.35
N ALA A 14 -14.26 -9.42 -5.39
CA ALA A 14 -14.45 -8.05 -5.86
C ALA A 14 -15.86 -7.78 -6.42
N GLY A 15 -16.53 -8.80 -6.94
CA GLY A 15 -17.88 -8.69 -7.51
C GLY A 15 -19.00 -8.84 -6.47
N ASN A 16 -18.67 -9.22 -5.23
CA ASN A 16 -19.65 -9.45 -4.18
C ASN A 16 -19.74 -8.25 -3.23
N ALA A 17 -20.75 -7.40 -3.41
CA ALA A 17 -20.95 -6.20 -2.60
C ALA A 17 -21.10 -6.50 -1.09
N VAL A 18 -21.66 -7.65 -0.70
CA VAL A 18 -21.79 -8.04 0.72
C VAL A 18 -20.42 -8.36 1.31
N ALA A 19 -19.59 -9.10 0.58
CA ALA A 19 -18.24 -9.43 1.02
C ALA A 19 -17.34 -8.18 1.09
N VAL A 20 -17.50 -7.26 0.14
CA VAL A 20 -16.81 -5.96 0.15
C VAL A 20 -17.28 -5.08 1.32
N ALA A 21 -18.57 -5.06 1.64
CA ALA A 21 -19.10 -4.34 2.80
C ALA A 21 -18.49 -4.87 4.11
N ALA A 22 -18.36 -6.20 4.25
CA ALA A 22 -17.72 -6.83 5.41
C ALA A 22 -16.24 -6.40 5.58
N ILE A 23 -15.50 -6.20 4.48
CA ILE A 23 -14.14 -5.62 4.54
C ILE A 23 -14.17 -4.20 5.13
N PHE A 24 -15.07 -3.35 4.66
CA PHE A 24 -15.18 -1.98 5.16
C PHE A 24 -15.52 -1.95 6.65
N GLU A 25 -16.45 -2.80 7.09
CA GLU A 25 -16.86 -2.94 8.48
C GLU A 25 -15.72 -3.46 9.37
N ALA A 26 -15.09 -4.56 9.00
CA ALA A 26 -13.97 -5.16 9.73
C ALA A 26 -12.83 -4.16 9.97
N LYS A 27 -12.59 -3.27 9.00
CA LYS A 27 -11.50 -2.29 9.06
C LYS A 27 -11.92 -0.96 9.68
N GLY A 28 -13.21 -0.68 9.85
CA GLY A 28 -13.69 0.68 10.12
C GLY A 28 -13.30 1.67 9.02
N ARG A 29 -13.23 1.21 7.76
CA ARG A 29 -12.75 2.01 6.62
C ARG A 29 -13.92 2.80 5.98
N PRO A 30 -13.72 4.08 5.61
CA PRO A 30 -14.73 4.84 4.88
C PRO A 30 -15.03 4.24 3.48
N ARG A 31 -16.32 4.15 3.13
CA ARG A 31 -16.80 3.52 1.89
C ARG A 31 -16.47 4.28 0.60
N PHE A 32 -16.08 5.56 0.71
CA PHE A 32 -15.69 6.38 -0.44
C PHE A 32 -14.28 6.07 -0.96
N ASN A 33 -13.49 5.27 -0.23
CA ASN A 33 -12.13 4.92 -0.64
C ASN A 33 -12.16 3.64 -1.49
N PRO A 34 -11.86 3.71 -2.80
CA PRO A 34 -11.88 2.53 -3.66
C PRO A 34 -10.87 1.48 -3.19
N LEU A 35 -11.12 0.23 -3.60
CA LEU A 35 -10.30 -0.93 -3.31
C LEU A 35 -9.56 -1.38 -4.58
N ILE A 36 -8.36 -1.92 -4.40
CA ILE A 36 -7.56 -2.48 -5.50
C ILE A 36 -8.02 -3.91 -5.77
N ALA A 37 -8.45 -4.18 -7.00
CA ALA A 37 -8.75 -5.51 -7.49
C ALA A 37 -7.46 -6.22 -7.89
N HIS A 38 -7.16 -7.32 -7.22
CA HIS A 38 -6.04 -8.19 -7.52
C HIS A 38 -6.51 -9.29 -8.48
N VAL A 39 -5.71 -9.53 -9.51
CA VAL A 39 -5.97 -10.51 -10.58
C VAL A 39 -4.75 -11.41 -10.78
N ALA A 40 -4.95 -12.57 -11.36
CA ALA A 40 -3.91 -13.59 -11.52
C ALA A 40 -2.84 -13.20 -12.57
N ASP A 41 -3.27 -12.49 -13.62
CA ASP A 41 -2.43 -12.08 -14.74
C ASP A 41 -3.03 -10.86 -15.48
N ALA A 42 -2.29 -10.35 -16.47
CA ALA A 42 -2.70 -9.22 -17.30
C ALA A 42 -3.92 -9.53 -18.18
N VAL A 43 -4.11 -10.79 -18.58
CA VAL A 43 -5.27 -11.20 -19.39
C VAL A 43 -6.55 -11.03 -18.58
N GLN A 44 -6.57 -11.49 -17.33
CA GLN A 44 -7.69 -11.26 -16.41
C GLN A 44 -7.87 -9.77 -16.10
N ALA A 45 -6.79 -8.99 -15.99
CA ALA A 45 -6.86 -7.54 -15.81
C ALA A 45 -7.64 -6.83 -16.93
N GLU A 46 -7.36 -7.18 -18.20
CA GLU A 46 -8.05 -6.59 -19.35
C GLU A 46 -9.52 -7.01 -19.47
N THR A 47 -9.97 -8.03 -18.73
CA THR A 47 -11.41 -8.35 -18.62
C THR A 47 -12.18 -7.35 -17.77
N ILE A 48 -11.52 -6.65 -16.84
CA ILE A 48 -12.15 -5.69 -15.91
C ILE A 48 -11.77 -4.24 -16.16
N ALA A 49 -10.65 -3.98 -16.84
CA ALA A 49 -10.15 -2.65 -17.13
C ALA A 49 -9.91 -2.45 -18.63
N VAL A 50 -10.10 -1.21 -19.11
CA VAL A 50 -9.78 -0.82 -20.49
C VAL A 50 -8.34 -0.32 -20.55
N PHE A 51 -7.43 -1.15 -21.06
CA PHE A 51 -6.03 -0.75 -21.21
C PHE A 51 -5.75 -0.10 -22.57
N ASP A 52 -5.07 1.04 -22.53
CA ASP A 52 -4.42 1.63 -23.70
C ASP A 52 -2.97 1.11 -23.83
N ALA A 53 -2.19 1.65 -24.77
CA ALA A 53 -0.80 1.23 -24.97
C ALA A 53 0.09 1.50 -23.74
N ARG A 54 -0.17 2.57 -22.98
CA ARG A 54 0.62 2.94 -21.80
C ARG A 54 0.32 2.01 -20.64
N ALA A 55 -0.95 1.72 -20.38
CA ALA A 55 -1.35 0.76 -19.36
C ALA A 55 -0.74 -0.63 -19.64
N ARG A 56 -0.73 -1.08 -20.91
CA ARG A 56 -0.09 -2.35 -21.30
C ARG A 56 1.42 -2.32 -21.10
N ALA A 57 2.11 -1.27 -21.52
CA ALA A 57 3.56 -1.14 -21.34
C ALA A 57 3.96 -1.16 -19.85
N LEU A 58 3.19 -0.46 -19.01
CA LEU A 58 3.39 -0.49 -17.55
C LEU A 58 3.13 -1.86 -16.94
N ALA A 59 2.06 -2.55 -17.38
CA ALA A 59 1.78 -3.91 -16.94
C ALA A 59 2.90 -4.88 -17.34
N GLU A 60 3.38 -4.81 -18.59
CA GLU A 60 4.48 -5.66 -19.08
C GLU A 60 5.79 -5.43 -18.31
N ALA A 61 6.10 -4.17 -17.99
CA ALA A 61 7.33 -3.83 -17.28
C ALA A 61 7.31 -4.23 -15.79
N PHE A 62 6.16 -4.12 -15.12
CA PHE A 62 6.10 -4.14 -13.65
C PHE A 62 5.19 -5.22 -13.05
N TRP A 63 4.48 -6.01 -13.88
CA TRP A 63 3.68 -7.14 -13.40
C TRP A 63 4.30 -8.50 -13.75
N PRO A 64 4.18 -9.50 -12.86
CA PRO A 64 3.65 -9.43 -11.48
C PRO A 64 4.52 -8.57 -10.55
N GLY A 65 3.90 -7.69 -9.76
CA GLY A 65 4.70 -6.80 -8.91
C GLY A 65 3.94 -5.65 -8.24
N PRO A 66 4.69 -4.71 -7.63
CA PRO A 66 4.16 -3.68 -6.75
C PRO A 66 3.64 -2.44 -7.50
N LEU A 67 3.13 -2.60 -8.72
CA LEU A 67 2.43 -1.55 -9.46
C LEU A 67 0.92 -1.79 -9.46
N THR A 68 0.14 -0.74 -9.30
CA THR A 68 -1.31 -0.72 -9.46
C THR A 68 -1.67 0.28 -10.55
N ILE A 69 -2.47 -0.16 -11.52
CA ILE A 69 -2.92 0.67 -12.64
C ILE A 69 -4.39 0.99 -12.44
N VAL A 70 -4.72 2.28 -12.40
CA VAL A 70 -6.10 2.77 -12.44
C VAL A 70 -6.44 3.07 -13.89
N ALA A 71 -7.46 2.42 -14.41
CA ALA A 71 -7.90 2.57 -15.80
C ALA A 71 -9.44 2.57 -15.87
N PRO A 72 -10.06 2.98 -16.99
CA PRO A 72 -11.51 2.96 -17.12
C PRO A 72 -12.04 1.54 -16.90
N VAL A 73 -13.16 1.40 -16.19
CA VAL A 73 -13.76 0.09 -15.94
C VAL A 73 -14.37 -0.46 -17.23
N ARG A 74 -14.06 -1.73 -17.53
CA ARG A 74 -14.65 -2.46 -18.68
C ARG A 74 -15.92 -3.19 -18.27
N ASP A 75 -15.87 -3.91 -17.16
CA ASP A 75 -16.94 -4.78 -16.66
C ASP A 75 -17.25 -4.41 -15.21
N ARG A 76 -18.42 -3.80 -14.99
CA ARG A 76 -18.87 -3.30 -13.69
C ARG A 76 -19.40 -4.40 -12.76
N ASP A 77 -19.71 -5.58 -13.29
CA ASP A 77 -20.24 -6.71 -12.52
C ASP A 77 -19.11 -7.53 -11.89
N ARG A 78 -17.94 -7.54 -12.53
CA ARG A 78 -16.73 -8.21 -12.00
C ARG A 78 -16.08 -7.48 -10.84
N VAL A 79 -16.27 -6.17 -10.74
CA VAL A 79 -15.84 -5.35 -9.61
C VAL A 79 -16.98 -4.41 -9.23
N CYS A 80 -17.69 -4.75 -8.15
CA CYS A 80 -18.91 -4.08 -7.76
C CYS A 80 -18.70 -2.58 -7.48
N ASP A 81 -19.78 -1.79 -7.57
CA ASP A 81 -19.72 -0.34 -7.33
C ASP A 81 -19.13 0.02 -5.95
N LEU A 82 -19.40 -0.80 -4.92
CA LEU A 82 -18.86 -0.57 -3.58
C LEU A 82 -17.33 -0.71 -3.55
N ALA A 83 -16.76 -1.63 -4.31
CA ALA A 83 -15.31 -1.77 -4.44
C ALA A 83 -14.70 -0.62 -5.24
N ARG A 84 -15.40 -0.10 -6.26
CA ARG A 84 -14.98 1.07 -7.07
C ARG A 84 -15.29 2.41 -6.41
N ALA A 85 -15.98 2.43 -5.28
CA ALA A 85 -16.52 3.65 -4.67
C ALA A 85 -17.38 4.49 -5.66
N GLY A 86 -18.11 3.82 -6.56
CA GLY A 86 -18.96 4.46 -7.58
C GLY A 86 -18.20 5.12 -8.74
N LEU A 87 -16.89 4.95 -8.84
CA LEU A 87 -16.07 5.54 -9.91
C LEU A 87 -16.23 4.78 -11.23
N ASP A 88 -16.04 5.51 -12.34
CA ASP A 88 -15.98 4.95 -13.71
C ASP A 88 -14.62 4.34 -14.04
N SER A 89 -13.76 4.18 -13.04
CA SER A 89 -12.44 3.56 -13.12
C SER A 89 -12.32 2.41 -12.12
N VAL A 90 -11.32 1.56 -12.36
CA VAL A 90 -10.95 0.45 -11.48
C VAL A 90 -9.45 0.43 -11.28
N ALA A 91 -9.00 0.20 -10.05
CA ALA A 91 -7.61 -0.01 -9.71
C ALA A 91 -7.29 -1.51 -9.76
N VAL A 92 -6.34 -1.92 -10.61
CA VAL A 92 -6.01 -3.32 -10.85
C VAL A 92 -4.54 -3.59 -10.57
N ARG A 93 -4.22 -4.79 -10.06
CA ARG A 93 -2.85 -5.24 -9.82
C ARG A 93 -2.71 -6.76 -10.01
N VAL A 94 -1.60 -7.18 -10.60
CA VAL A 94 -1.13 -8.58 -10.49
C VAL A 94 -0.06 -8.63 -9.39
N PRO A 95 -0.34 -9.23 -8.21
CA PRO A 95 0.63 -9.24 -7.12
C PRO A 95 1.85 -10.11 -7.46
N GLY A 96 3.05 -9.66 -7.08
CA GLY A 96 4.31 -10.40 -7.26
C GLY A 96 4.43 -11.66 -6.40
N HIS A 97 3.60 -11.80 -5.35
CA HIS A 97 3.67 -12.94 -4.44
C HIS A 97 3.04 -14.23 -5.01
N ALA A 98 3.82 -15.30 -5.11
CA ALA A 98 3.38 -16.56 -5.72
C ALA A 98 2.12 -17.17 -5.07
N ARG A 99 2.04 -17.21 -3.73
CA ARG A 99 0.83 -17.71 -3.03
C ARG A 99 -0.39 -16.85 -3.30
N ALA A 100 -0.23 -15.53 -3.46
CA ALA A 100 -1.34 -14.63 -3.73
C ALA A 100 -1.93 -14.94 -5.11
N ARG A 101 -1.06 -15.03 -6.12
CA ARG A 101 -1.46 -15.39 -7.48
C ARG A 101 -2.08 -16.77 -7.56
N ALA A 102 -1.55 -17.76 -6.83
CA ALA A 102 -2.12 -19.10 -6.78
C ALA A 102 -3.55 -19.11 -6.23
N VAL A 103 -3.80 -18.37 -5.14
CA VAL A 103 -5.15 -18.23 -4.57
C VAL A 103 -6.10 -17.53 -5.54
N ILE A 104 -5.67 -16.42 -6.15
CA ILE A 104 -6.50 -15.65 -7.09
C ILE A 104 -6.81 -16.48 -8.34
N ALA A 105 -5.81 -17.18 -8.88
CA ALA A 105 -5.98 -18.07 -10.03
C ALA A 105 -6.94 -19.22 -9.70
N ALA A 106 -6.81 -19.86 -8.53
CA ALA A 106 -7.73 -20.91 -8.09
C ALA A 106 -9.15 -20.40 -7.85
N PHE A 107 -9.30 -19.15 -7.38
CA PHE A 107 -10.61 -18.50 -7.23
C PHE A 107 -11.24 -18.12 -8.59
N GLY A 108 -10.43 -17.83 -9.61
CA GLY A 108 -10.85 -17.59 -10.99
C GLY A 108 -11.50 -16.22 -11.25
N ARG A 109 -11.60 -15.36 -10.23
CA ARG A 109 -12.23 -14.03 -10.31
C ARG A 109 -11.36 -12.97 -9.60
N PRO A 110 -11.56 -11.67 -9.88
CA PRO A 110 -10.83 -10.62 -9.19
C PRO A 110 -11.11 -10.61 -7.68
N VAL A 111 -10.08 -10.31 -6.89
CA VAL A 111 -10.14 -10.27 -5.42
C VAL A 111 -9.76 -8.88 -4.95
N VAL A 112 -10.65 -8.18 -4.24
CA VAL A 112 -10.22 -6.96 -3.55
C VAL A 112 -9.44 -7.33 -2.30
N ALA A 113 -8.35 -6.62 -2.02
CA ALA A 113 -7.54 -6.86 -0.82
C ALA A 113 -6.85 -5.57 -0.34
N PRO A 114 -7.57 -4.65 0.34
CA PRO A 114 -6.89 -3.59 1.07
C PRO A 114 -6.02 -4.17 2.18
N SER A 115 -5.07 -3.37 2.70
CA SER A 115 -4.16 -3.77 3.77
C SER A 115 -4.90 -4.39 4.96
N ALA A 116 -4.35 -5.41 5.61
CA ALA A 116 -5.01 -6.21 6.65
C ALA A 116 -4.99 -5.55 8.05
N ASN A 117 -5.05 -4.22 8.14
CA ASN A 117 -5.09 -3.46 9.39
C ASN A 117 -6.43 -2.75 9.61
N ARG A 118 -6.75 -2.41 10.85
CA ARG A 118 -7.77 -1.40 11.13
C ARG A 118 -7.37 -0.05 10.50
N SER A 119 -8.36 0.66 9.97
CA SER A 119 -8.14 1.91 9.23
C SER A 119 -7.37 2.92 10.08
N GLY A 120 -6.37 3.57 9.49
CA GLY A 120 -5.51 4.53 10.19
C GLY A 120 -4.20 3.95 10.72
N ARG A 121 -4.18 2.67 11.15
CA ARG A 121 -2.97 2.02 11.70
C ARG A 121 -1.90 1.71 10.63
N PRO A 122 -0.63 1.45 11.00
CA PRO A 122 0.41 1.02 10.05
C PRO A 122 -0.02 -0.23 9.30
N SER A 123 0.36 -0.41 8.03
CA SER A 123 -0.01 -1.62 7.30
C SER A 123 0.75 -2.85 7.86
N PRO A 124 0.15 -4.05 7.85
CA PRO A 124 0.82 -5.25 8.36
C PRO A 124 1.74 -5.83 7.30
N THR A 125 3.02 -6.00 7.64
CA THR A 125 4.04 -6.61 6.78
C THR A 125 4.46 -8.00 7.25
N THR A 126 3.93 -8.46 8.38
CA THR A 126 4.11 -9.81 8.92
C THR A 126 2.76 -10.51 9.04
N PHE A 127 2.76 -11.85 9.04
CA PHE A 127 1.54 -12.63 9.25
C PHE A 127 0.92 -12.36 10.62
N ALA A 128 1.75 -12.26 11.67
CA ALA A 128 1.31 -11.99 13.03
C ALA A 128 0.57 -10.66 13.15
N ASP A 129 1.10 -9.58 12.56
CA ASP A 129 0.43 -8.27 12.55
C ASP A 129 -0.91 -8.31 11.83
N ALA A 130 -0.99 -9.03 10.71
CA ALA A 130 -2.22 -9.15 9.93
C ALA A 130 -3.31 -9.92 10.70
N VAL A 131 -2.93 -10.98 11.42
CA VAL A 131 -3.81 -11.76 12.27
C VAL A 131 -4.29 -10.94 13.47
N GLU A 132 -3.38 -10.22 14.14
CA GLU A 132 -3.72 -9.35 15.28
C GLU A 132 -4.78 -8.31 14.91
N GLU A 133 -4.63 -7.68 13.74
CA GLU A 133 -5.50 -6.58 13.34
C GLU A 133 -6.85 -7.00 12.77
N THR A 134 -6.87 -8.00 11.89
CA THR A 134 -8.09 -8.36 11.15
C THR A 134 -8.33 -9.87 11.03
N GLY A 135 -7.52 -10.70 11.68
CA GLY A 135 -7.63 -12.17 11.61
C GLY A 135 -8.99 -12.69 12.10
N ALA A 136 -9.59 -12.05 13.10
CA ALA A 136 -10.91 -12.40 13.63
C ALA A 136 -12.05 -12.25 12.60
N PHE A 137 -11.86 -11.45 11.55
CA PHE A 137 -12.85 -11.21 10.49
C PHE A 137 -12.60 -12.07 9.25
N ALA A 138 -11.51 -12.84 9.21
CA ALA A 138 -11.11 -13.61 8.04
C ALA A 138 -11.54 -15.07 8.17
N GLY A 139 -12.24 -15.59 7.15
CA GLY A 139 -12.58 -17.03 7.08
C GLY A 139 -11.39 -17.93 6.74
N ALA A 140 -10.28 -17.38 6.27
CA ALA A 140 -9.05 -18.11 5.97
C ALA A 140 -7.82 -17.23 6.19
N LEU A 141 -6.74 -17.83 6.69
CA LEU A 141 -5.48 -17.17 7.01
C LEU A 141 -4.35 -17.88 6.26
N ILE A 142 -3.59 -17.13 5.47
CA ILE A 142 -2.46 -17.67 4.72
C ILE A 142 -1.21 -16.93 5.19
N ASP A 143 -0.33 -17.66 5.85
CA ASP A 143 1.02 -17.19 6.15
C ASP A 143 1.83 -17.20 4.85
N GLY A 144 2.49 -16.09 4.52
CA GLY A 144 3.39 -15.96 3.37
C GLY A 144 4.81 -15.54 3.78
N GLY A 145 5.12 -15.51 5.07
CA GLY A 145 6.33 -14.88 5.60
C GLY A 145 6.25 -13.35 5.57
N ASP A 146 7.38 -12.70 5.81
CA ASP A 146 7.46 -11.24 5.83
C ASP A 146 7.38 -10.66 4.41
N CYS A 147 6.69 -9.53 4.27
CA CYS A 147 6.60 -8.81 3.00
C CYS A 147 7.95 -8.20 2.63
N ALA A 148 8.50 -8.57 1.47
CA ALA A 148 9.81 -8.13 1.03
C ALA A 148 9.92 -6.61 0.72
N VAL A 149 8.82 -5.95 0.37
CA VAL A 149 8.79 -4.52 0.01
C VAL A 149 8.41 -3.63 1.20
N GLY A 150 7.50 -4.09 2.06
CA GLY A 150 7.09 -3.42 3.30
C GLY A 150 6.28 -2.12 3.19
N VAL A 151 6.13 -1.55 2.00
CA VAL A 151 5.21 -0.45 1.69
C VAL A 151 4.21 -0.88 0.62
N GLU A 152 3.06 -0.19 0.54
CA GLU A 152 2.04 -0.51 -0.46
C GLU A 152 2.51 -0.23 -1.90
N SER A 153 1.79 -0.83 -2.85
CA SER A 153 2.05 -0.63 -4.28
C SER A 153 2.03 0.82 -4.70
N THR A 154 2.88 1.14 -5.68
CA THR A 154 2.77 2.38 -6.45
C THR A 154 1.45 2.38 -7.21
N VAL A 155 0.73 3.50 -7.21
CA VAL A 155 -0.55 3.63 -7.91
C VAL A 155 -0.41 4.68 -8.99
N VAL A 156 -0.67 4.29 -10.24
CA VAL A 156 -0.68 5.18 -11.40
C VAL A 156 -2.07 5.24 -12.01
N SER A 157 -2.52 6.45 -12.33
CA SER A 157 -3.71 6.68 -13.15
C SER A 157 -3.32 6.64 -14.61
N VAL A 158 -4.08 5.90 -15.41
CA VAL A 158 -4.03 5.91 -16.89
C VAL A 158 -5.44 6.23 -17.38
N LEU A 159 -5.81 7.50 -17.29
CA LEU A 159 -7.15 8.02 -17.61
C LEU A 159 -7.00 9.24 -18.52
N ASP A 160 -8.01 9.47 -19.38
CA ASP A 160 -8.06 10.62 -20.29
C ASP A 160 -6.79 10.83 -21.14
N GLY A 161 -6.12 9.73 -21.52
CA GLY A 161 -4.88 9.77 -22.29
C GLY A 161 -3.66 10.29 -21.53
N ARG A 162 -3.73 10.41 -20.20
CA ARG A 162 -2.68 10.93 -19.32
C ARG A 162 -2.24 9.87 -18.32
N VAL A 163 -0.97 9.90 -17.92
CA VAL A 163 -0.45 9.08 -16.83
C VAL A 163 -0.09 9.98 -15.66
N ALA A 164 -0.64 9.69 -14.48
CA ALA A 164 -0.35 10.46 -13.25
C ALA A 164 -0.01 9.53 -12.09
N LEU A 165 0.98 9.89 -11.28
CA LEU A 165 1.28 9.18 -10.04
C LEU A 165 0.25 9.58 -8.97
N LEU A 166 -0.55 8.62 -8.50
CA LEU A 166 -1.54 8.83 -7.45
C LEU A 166 -1.00 8.48 -6.05
N ARG A 167 -0.10 7.49 -5.98
CA ARG A 167 0.55 7.10 -4.73
C ARG A 167 1.96 6.58 -5.01
N PRO A 168 3.01 7.17 -4.39
CA PRO A 168 4.35 6.62 -4.49
C PRO A 168 4.44 5.28 -3.74
N GLY A 169 5.25 4.37 -4.27
CA GLY A 169 5.49 3.03 -3.74
C GLY A 169 6.84 2.49 -4.22
N ALA A 170 6.96 1.17 -4.32
CA ALA A 170 8.22 0.51 -4.66
C ALA A 170 8.69 0.68 -6.10
N VAL A 171 7.75 0.81 -7.04
CA VAL A 171 8.07 1.24 -8.40
C VAL A 171 8.19 2.75 -8.37
N THR A 172 9.38 3.28 -8.64
CA THR A 172 9.65 4.71 -8.47
C THR A 172 9.08 5.54 -9.61
N ARG A 173 8.95 6.85 -9.40
CA ARG A 173 8.54 7.78 -10.44
C ARG A 173 9.44 7.68 -11.67
N GLU A 174 10.75 7.63 -11.46
CA GLU A 174 11.76 7.57 -12.51
C GLU A 174 11.62 6.28 -13.34
N GLU A 175 11.34 5.15 -12.69
CA GLU A 175 11.09 3.88 -13.37
C GLU A 175 9.82 3.94 -14.23
N ILE A 176 8.75 4.58 -13.74
CA ILE A 176 7.51 4.75 -14.51
C ILE A 176 7.77 5.69 -15.70
N GLU A 177 8.44 6.82 -15.48
CA GLU A 177 8.73 7.81 -16.52
C GLU A 177 9.61 7.25 -17.63
N ALA A 178 10.50 6.30 -17.30
CA ALA A 178 11.29 5.58 -18.30
C ALA A 178 10.44 4.75 -19.28
N VAL A 179 9.23 4.33 -18.89
CA VAL A 179 8.32 3.51 -19.72
C VAL A 179 7.34 4.37 -20.52
N VAL A 180 6.75 5.38 -19.89
CA VAL A 180 5.62 6.13 -20.49
C VAL A 180 5.92 7.62 -20.75
N GLY A 181 7.13 8.07 -20.45
CA GLY A 181 7.50 9.47 -20.47
C GLY A 181 7.03 10.23 -19.22
N PRO A 182 7.21 11.56 -19.19
CA PRO A 182 6.94 12.39 -18.02
C PRO A 182 5.52 12.23 -17.47
N LEU A 183 5.38 12.12 -16.15
CA LEU A 183 4.07 12.02 -15.52
C LEU A 183 3.37 13.38 -15.44
N ASP A 184 2.05 13.37 -15.59
CA ASP A 184 1.24 14.54 -15.33
C ASP A 184 1.28 14.89 -13.84
N ARG A 185 1.44 16.18 -13.56
CA ARG A 185 1.40 16.76 -12.21
C ARG A 185 -0.03 16.86 -11.67
N GLY A 186 -1.05 16.71 -12.53
CA GLY A 186 -2.47 16.86 -12.21
C GLY A 186 -3.13 15.76 -11.37
N GLY A 187 -2.37 14.83 -10.78
CA GLY A 187 -2.90 13.69 -10.00
C GLY A 187 -3.39 14.03 -8.59
N GLU A 188 -3.07 15.20 -8.05
CA GLU A 188 -3.47 15.59 -6.68
C GLU A 188 -4.99 15.85 -6.53
N GLY A 189 -5.75 15.84 -7.63
CA GLY A 189 -7.12 16.39 -7.68
C GLY A 189 -8.30 15.43 -7.53
N HIS A 190 -8.11 14.10 -7.47
CA HIS A 190 -9.22 13.18 -7.19
C HIS A 190 -9.30 12.87 -5.69
N ARG A 191 -9.79 13.89 -4.96
CA ARG A 191 -10.46 13.82 -3.65
C ARG A 191 -10.15 12.57 -2.82
N SER A 192 -9.15 12.66 -1.93
CA SER A 192 -9.25 11.99 -0.63
C SER A 192 -10.11 12.89 0.27
N PRO A 193 -11.35 12.52 0.62
CA PRO A 193 -12.15 13.26 1.57
C PRO A 193 -11.42 13.38 2.89
N GLY A 194 -11.13 14.62 3.28
CA GLY A 194 -10.62 14.98 4.60
C GLY A 194 -9.11 15.21 4.66
N ARG A 195 -8.72 16.50 4.69
CA ARG A 195 -7.88 16.96 5.81
C ARG A 195 -8.54 16.40 7.08
N MET A 196 -7.96 15.43 7.79
CA MET A 196 -8.14 15.18 9.24
C MET A 196 -7.84 13.76 9.74
N ALA A 197 -7.62 12.73 8.90
CA ALA A 197 -7.36 11.39 9.43
C ALA A 197 -5.87 11.01 9.35
N LEU A 198 -5.24 10.85 10.50
CA LEU A 198 -3.97 10.14 10.63
C LEU A 198 -4.05 8.78 9.89
N HIS A 199 -3.05 8.49 9.08
CA HIS A 199 -3.00 7.26 8.29
C HIS A 199 -1.59 6.68 8.33
N TYR A 200 -1.51 5.36 8.50
CA TYR A 200 -0.27 4.67 8.87
C TYR A 200 0.29 5.06 10.24
N ALA A 201 -0.55 5.64 11.10
CA ALA A 201 -0.14 6.18 12.39
C ALA A 201 -0.18 5.09 13.48
N PRO A 202 0.93 4.87 14.19
CA PRO A 202 0.92 4.16 15.47
C PRO A 202 0.09 4.94 16.52
N ASP A 203 -0.16 4.33 17.68
CA ASP A 203 -0.85 5.01 18.79
C ASP A 203 0.03 6.12 19.39
N ALA A 204 1.35 5.89 19.46
CA ALA A 204 2.32 6.91 19.83
C ALA A 204 2.49 7.99 18.72
N PRO A 205 2.67 9.27 19.08
CA PRO A 205 2.87 10.34 18.09
C PRO A 205 4.19 10.16 17.32
N VAL A 206 4.16 10.42 16.01
CA VAL A 206 5.33 10.31 15.14
C VAL A 206 5.95 11.68 14.88
N ARG A 207 7.27 11.79 15.06
CA ARG A 207 8.08 12.97 14.73
C ARG A 207 9.12 12.61 13.68
N ILE A 208 9.00 13.22 12.51
CA ILE A 208 9.89 12.98 11.37
C ILE A 208 11.11 13.93 11.39
N GLU A 209 12.09 13.68 10.51
CA GLU A 209 13.30 14.49 10.38
C GLU A 209 14.09 14.65 11.70
N ALA A 210 14.13 13.58 12.49
CA ALA A 210 14.70 13.59 13.83
C ALA A 210 16.15 13.08 13.85
N GLU A 211 17.09 13.93 14.26
CA GLU A 211 18.49 13.50 14.44
C GLU A 211 18.71 12.68 15.73
N SER A 212 17.83 12.82 16.72
CA SER A 212 17.89 12.12 18.01
C SER A 212 16.50 11.92 18.64
N ALA A 213 16.40 10.97 19.57
CA ALA A 213 15.23 10.79 20.43
C ALA A 213 15.21 11.84 21.56
N ARG A 214 14.01 12.33 21.89
CA ARG A 214 13.74 13.06 23.14
C ARG A 214 13.48 12.07 24.28
N GLU A 215 13.41 12.58 25.50
CA GLU A 215 13.10 11.76 26.67
C GLU A 215 11.79 10.98 26.46
N GLY A 216 11.86 9.64 26.64
CA GLY A 216 10.74 8.73 26.46
C GLY A 216 10.38 8.40 25.01
N GLU A 217 11.05 8.98 24.01
CA GLU A 217 10.87 8.61 22.60
C GLU A 217 11.73 7.39 22.21
N ILE A 218 11.27 6.63 21.22
CA ILE A 218 12.09 5.66 20.49
C ILE A 218 12.50 6.29 19.16
N LEU A 219 13.81 6.24 18.85
CA LEU A 219 14.33 6.68 17.54
C LEU A 219 14.39 5.50 16.57
N LEU A 220 13.62 5.58 15.48
CA LEU A 220 13.80 4.75 14.31
C LEU A 220 14.93 5.32 13.45
N GLY A 221 16.12 4.74 13.61
CA GLY A 221 17.36 5.20 12.97
C GLY A 221 17.48 4.81 11.50
N PHE A 222 18.11 5.65 10.69
CA PHE A 222 18.46 5.35 9.30
C PHE A 222 19.93 5.68 9.02
N GLY A 223 20.69 4.66 8.60
CA GLY A 223 22.11 4.78 8.30
C GLY A 223 23.05 4.25 9.41
N PRO A 224 24.36 4.17 9.11
CA PRO A 224 25.33 3.55 10.01
C PRO A 224 25.48 4.30 11.35
N GLY A 225 25.34 3.55 12.45
CA GLY A 225 25.57 4.08 13.81
C GLY A 225 24.49 5.05 14.31
N VAL A 226 23.36 5.19 13.61
CA VAL A 226 22.26 6.07 14.01
C VAL A 226 21.31 5.35 14.97
N GLY A 227 21.26 5.80 16.21
CA GLY A 227 20.35 5.27 17.23
C GLY A 227 20.71 3.87 17.73
N ASP A 228 19.76 3.22 18.40
CA ASP A 228 19.88 1.83 18.82
C ASP A 228 19.71 0.89 17.60
N PRO A 229 20.66 -0.03 17.32
CA PRO A 229 20.54 -0.99 16.22
C PRO A 229 19.23 -1.80 16.22
N ARG A 230 18.63 -2.03 17.39
CA ARG A 230 17.31 -2.67 17.52
C ARG A 230 16.23 -1.92 16.75
N TRP A 231 16.29 -0.59 16.72
CA TRP A 231 15.28 0.30 16.14
C TRP A 231 15.66 0.83 14.76
N SER A 232 16.74 0.30 14.15
CA SER A 232 17.14 0.73 12.82
C SER A 232 16.13 0.30 11.74
N LEU A 233 15.80 1.24 10.86
CA LEU A 233 15.11 1.01 9.59
C LEU A 233 16.06 0.39 8.57
N SER A 234 17.29 0.89 8.51
CA SER A 234 18.38 0.31 7.71
C SER A 234 19.73 0.72 8.30
N PRO A 235 20.52 -0.21 8.86
CA PRO A 235 21.85 0.09 9.36
C PRO A 235 22.82 0.53 8.27
N SER A 236 22.58 0.12 7.02
CA SER A 236 23.41 0.46 5.86
C SER A 236 23.00 1.78 5.19
N GLY A 237 21.81 2.29 5.48
CA GLY A 237 21.22 3.42 4.76
C GLY A 237 20.60 3.02 3.41
N ASP A 238 20.25 1.75 3.22
CA ASP A 238 19.55 1.27 2.04
C ASP A 238 18.04 1.54 2.14
N LEU A 239 17.49 2.21 1.12
CA LEU A 239 16.09 2.60 1.09
C LEU A 239 15.13 1.40 0.93
N ARG A 240 15.56 0.30 0.30
CA ARG A 240 14.72 -0.89 0.14
C ARG A 240 14.59 -1.61 1.48
N GLU A 241 15.68 -1.75 2.21
CA GLU A 241 15.69 -2.26 3.58
C GLU A 241 14.83 -1.37 4.50
N ALA A 242 14.97 -0.04 4.41
CA ALA A 242 14.17 0.88 5.19
C ALA A 242 12.67 0.76 4.89
N ALA A 243 12.27 0.62 3.62
CA ALA A 243 10.87 0.40 3.24
C ALA A 243 10.33 -0.95 3.77
N ALA A 244 11.12 -2.03 3.63
CA ALA A 244 10.75 -3.35 4.13
C ALA A 244 10.51 -3.34 5.65
N ASN A 245 11.30 -2.55 6.37
CA ASN A 245 11.25 -2.46 7.82
C ASN A 245 10.27 -1.42 8.37
N LEU A 246 9.85 -0.43 7.56
CA LEU A 246 9.13 0.77 8.04
C LEU A 246 7.95 0.46 8.96
N PHE A 247 6.93 -0.24 8.45
CA PHE A 247 5.74 -0.51 9.24
C PHE A 247 5.98 -1.51 10.37
N ARG A 248 6.88 -2.48 10.14
CA ARG A 248 7.28 -3.45 11.18
C ARG A 248 7.90 -2.72 12.38
N ARG A 249 8.86 -1.83 12.14
CA ARG A 249 9.51 -1.03 13.20
C ARG A 249 8.58 -0.05 13.87
N LEU A 250 7.69 0.60 13.11
CA LEU A 250 6.64 1.45 13.70
C LEU A 250 5.77 0.63 14.67
N ARG A 251 5.30 -0.56 14.27
CA ARG A 251 4.48 -1.43 15.12
C ARG A 251 5.23 -1.96 16.33
N GLU A 252 6.47 -2.41 16.14
CA GLU A 252 7.32 -2.91 17.23
C GLU A 252 7.60 -1.81 18.26
N ALA A 253 7.93 -0.59 17.82
CA ALA A 253 8.15 0.54 18.71
C ALA A 253 6.87 0.95 19.43
N ASP A 254 5.72 0.99 18.74
CA ASP A 254 4.43 1.36 19.32
C ASP A 254 4.00 0.42 20.46
N ARG A 255 4.37 -0.87 20.37
CA ARG A 255 4.10 -1.87 21.42
C ARG A 255 4.83 -1.59 22.73
N GLU A 256 5.97 -0.90 22.67
CA GLU A 256 6.72 -0.45 23.86
C GLU A 256 6.04 0.74 24.55
N ARG A 257 4.98 1.30 23.95
CA ARG A 257 4.21 2.46 24.44
C ARG A 257 5.10 3.67 24.78
N PRO A 258 5.96 4.11 23.86
CA PRO A 258 6.82 5.25 24.10
C PRO A 258 6.01 6.55 24.19
N ALA A 259 6.62 7.61 24.70
CA ALA A 259 6.04 8.96 24.67
C ALA A 259 5.91 9.50 23.22
N GLY A 260 6.70 8.95 22.30
CA GLY A 260 6.64 9.22 20.86
C GLY A 260 7.62 8.37 20.07
N ILE A 261 7.47 8.37 18.75
CA ILE A 261 8.38 7.70 17.83
C ILE A 261 9.04 8.76 16.96
N ALA A 262 10.34 8.97 17.17
CA ALA A 262 11.17 9.81 16.33
C ALA A 262 11.68 9.00 15.14
N VAL A 263 11.72 9.58 13.94
CA VAL A 263 12.23 8.92 12.73
C VAL A 263 13.31 9.77 12.09
N SER A 264 14.45 9.15 11.80
CA SER A 264 15.57 9.82 11.12
C SER A 264 15.18 10.40 9.76
N PRO A 265 15.86 11.46 9.30
CA PRO A 265 15.74 11.96 7.93
C PRO A 265 15.91 10.83 6.90
N ILE A 266 14.97 10.73 5.96
CA ILE A 266 15.05 9.77 4.85
C ILE A 266 15.21 10.56 3.54
N PRO A 267 16.23 10.25 2.70
CA PRO A 267 16.40 10.90 1.41
C PRO A 267 15.08 10.91 0.60
N PRO A 268 14.64 12.03 0.02
CA PRO A 268 13.31 12.14 -0.60
C PRO A 268 13.22 11.62 -2.04
N THR A 269 14.26 10.93 -2.54
CA THR A 269 14.38 10.48 -3.92
C THR A 269 14.17 8.97 -4.07
N GLY A 270 13.75 8.53 -5.27
CA GLY A 270 13.45 7.13 -5.54
C GLY A 270 12.43 6.56 -4.55
N LEU A 271 12.76 5.43 -3.91
CA LEU A 271 11.89 4.79 -2.91
C LEU A 271 11.66 5.66 -1.65
N GLY A 272 12.56 6.61 -1.41
CA GLY A 272 12.43 7.58 -0.34
C GLY A 272 11.21 8.50 -0.48
N GLU A 273 10.72 8.75 -1.71
CA GLU A 273 9.45 9.45 -1.94
C GLU A 273 8.28 8.70 -1.26
N ALA A 274 8.27 7.37 -1.40
CA ALA A 274 7.23 6.52 -0.81
C ALA A 274 7.34 6.47 0.72
N ILE A 275 8.54 6.25 1.27
CA ILE A 275 8.77 6.21 2.72
C ILE A 275 8.32 7.52 3.36
N ASN A 276 8.76 8.65 2.79
CA ASN A 276 8.40 9.98 3.31
C ASN A 276 6.90 10.28 3.17
N ASP A 277 6.21 9.85 2.10
CA ASP A 277 4.74 9.96 2.03
C ASP A 277 4.06 9.21 3.19
N ARG A 278 4.51 7.99 3.52
CA ARG A 278 3.96 7.24 4.65
C ARG A 278 4.23 7.91 5.99
N LEU A 279 5.46 8.38 6.21
CA LEU A 279 5.87 9.06 7.44
C LEU A 279 5.12 10.38 7.66
N ARG A 280 4.93 11.20 6.62
CA ARG A 280 4.15 12.45 6.72
C ARG A 280 2.71 12.19 7.13
N ARG A 281 2.07 11.19 6.52
CA ARG A 281 0.70 10.77 6.88
C ARG A 281 0.62 10.21 8.31
N ALA A 282 1.63 9.47 8.74
CA ALA A 282 1.71 8.93 10.10
C ALA A 282 1.90 10.04 11.16
N ALA A 283 2.64 11.10 10.81
CA ALA A 283 2.88 12.26 11.66
C ALA A 283 1.80 13.35 11.55
N GLY A 284 0.78 13.16 10.71
CA GLY A 284 -0.32 14.13 10.54
C GLY A 284 0.05 15.36 9.71
N TYR A 285 1.21 15.37 9.03
CA TYR A 285 1.55 16.41 8.06
C TYR A 285 0.85 16.10 6.74
N VAL A 286 -0.10 16.95 6.36
CA VAL A 286 -0.67 16.96 5.01
C VAL A 286 -0.29 18.31 4.41
N GLY A 287 0.58 18.29 3.40
CA GLY A 287 0.91 19.47 2.60
C GLY A 287 -0.32 20.09 1.96
#